data_AF-A0A971YI94-F1
#
_entry.id   AF-A0A971YI94-F1
#
_cell.length_a   1.000
_cell.length_b   1.000
_cell.length_c   1.000
_cell.angle_alpha   90.00
_cell.angle_beta   90.00
_cell.angle_gamma   90.00
#
_symmetry.space_group_name_H-M   'P 1'
#
loop_
_entity.id
_entity.type
_entity.pdbx_description
1 polymer ?
#
loop_
_entity_poly.entity_id
_entity_poly.type
_entity_poly.pdbx_seq_one_letter_code
_entity_poly.pdbx_strand_id
1 'polypeptide(L)'
;MVREIFNRITGKALQKAIELLDTQGPLTGKEFIEKTKMDEFLAWRICNSCDKIITKTVGKRYLRFDKHVEEYARLSPSIIREFYGYTVIGTKAQTEEIDNKARLIHQDIIEISKKKFKLAQDIIRKIVESEENPQIIKTSACFIIAGDVAHEMSHLEPRPEPSTGELVKGSDLDIIVITQNLPDSIVKNLDSAIYEQKSFLLKNPSYNEEIDYIIKDIKKVKEQLKFDCFESMVASKILHEGKYLYGSKDIFEKIKKMLLEEGIPEKIEALEERALINREYAISYLLNCQEPLSEEESMKLFYTKEEKEEFF
;
A
#
# COMPACT_ATOMS: atom_id res chain seq x y z
N MET A 1 41.39 -3.12 2.95
CA MET A 1 41.21 -2.31 1.72
C MET A 1 39.74 -2.02 1.42
N VAL A 2 38.86 -3.01 1.14
CA VAL A 2 37.43 -2.78 0.86
C VAL A 2 36.69 -2.11 2.04
N ARG A 3 36.91 -2.59 3.27
CA ARG A 3 36.29 -2.05 4.49
C ARG A 3 36.69 -0.60 4.82
N GLU A 4 37.93 -0.20 4.52
CA GLU A 4 38.41 1.17 4.75
C GLU A 4 37.87 2.16 3.71
N ILE A 5 37.71 1.71 2.46
CA ILE A 5 37.07 2.47 1.39
C ILE A 5 35.59 2.67 1.73
N PHE A 6 34.91 1.60 2.17
CA PHE A 6 33.51 1.66 2.61
C PHE A 6 33.33 2.67 3.75
N ASN A 7 34.12 2.57 4.81
CA ASN A 7 34.04 3.50 5.95
C ASN A 7 34.32 4.96 5.56
N ARG A 8 35.25 5.22 4.63
CA ARG A 8 35.51 6.57 4.12
C ARG A 8 34.36 7.13 3.28
N ILE A 9 33.72 6.29 2.47
CA ILE A 9 32.54 6.67 1.68
C ILE A 9 31.38 7.00 2.62
N THR A 10 31.10 6.13 3.60
CA THR A 10 30.04 6.34 4.59
C THR A 10 30.27 7.60 5.42
N GLY A 11 31.52 7.88 5.84
CA GLY A 11 31.84 9.08 6.62
C GLY A 11 31.61 10.39 5.84
N LYS A 12 32.02 10.44 4.56
CA LYS A 12 31.75 11.62 3.70
C LYS A 12 30.26 11.78 3.41
N ALA A 13 29.57 10.68 3.15
CA ALA A 13 28.13 10.70 2.91
C ALA A 13 27.37 11.17 4.15
N LEU A 14 27.73 10.71 5.34
CA LEU A 14 27.14 11.17 6.60
C LEU A 14 27.32 12.68 6.83
N GLN A 15 28.53 13.20 6.59
CA GLN A 15 28.78 14.65 6.74
C GLN A 15 27.89 15.46 5.78
N LYS A 16 27.80 15.03 4.51
CA LYS A 16 26.92 15.64 3.50
C LYS A 16 25.45 15.59 3.92
N ALA A 17 25.01 14.49 4.52
CA ALA A 17 23.64 14.33 5.00
C ALA A 17 23.31 15.35 6.11
N ILE A 18 24.18 15.47 7.12
CA ILE A 18 23.98 16.39 8.23
C ILE A 18 23.99 17.84 7.74
N GLU A 19 24.96 18.23 6.93
CA GLU A 19 25.04 19.58 6.35
C GLU A 19 23.77 19.93 5.54
N LEU A 20 23.23 18.97 4.78
CA LEU A 20 21.99 19.17 4.05
C LEU A 20 20.80 19.40 4.99
N LEU A 21 20.64 18.57 6.02
CA LEU A 21 19.52 18.69 6.95
C LEU A 21 19.61 19.97 7.80
N ASP A 22 20.81 20.34 8.23
CA ASP A 22 21.03 21.58 8.99
C ASP A 22 20.74 22.84 8.14
N THR A 23 20.96 22.78 6.83
CA THR A 23 20.73 23.92 5.92
C THR A 23 19.31 23.97 5.34
N GLN A 24 18.66 22.83 5.12
CA GLN A 24 17.36 22.75 4.43
C GLN A 24 16.18 22.46 5.37
N GLY A 25 16.45 22.08 6.61
CA GLY A 25 15.43 21.55 7.51
C GLY A 25 15.10 20.08 7.22
N PRO A 26 14.06 19.54 7.90
CA PRO A 26 13.63 18.17 7.70
C PRO A 26 13.14 17.86 6.28
N LEU A 27 13.52 16.69 5.76
CA LEU A 27 13.22 16.21 4.41
C LEU A 27 12.48 14.87 4.46
N THR A 28 11.68 14.56 3.45
CA THR A 28 11.23 13.17 3.23
C THR A 28 12.40 12.32 2.73
N GLY A 29 12.29 10.98 2.80
CA GLY A 29 13.31 10.11 2.18
C GLY A 29 13.51 10.39 0.70
N LYS A 30 12.42 10.61 -0.05
CA LYS A 30 12.48 11.05 -1.45
C LYS A 30 13.30 12.32 -1.63
N GLU A 31 12.92 13.40 -0.94
CA GLU A 31 13.62 14.70 -1.05
C GLU A 31 15.09 14.57 -0.64
N PHE A 32 15.37 13.76 0.39
CA PHE A 32 16.72 13.50 0.86
C PHE A 32 17.56 12.77 -0.19
N ILE A 33 17.05 11.69 -0.79
CA ILE A 33 17.71 10.96 -1.87
C ILE A 33 17.94 11.88 -3.07
N GLU A 34 16.92 12.63 -3.49
CA GLU A 34 16.99 13.54 -4.63
C GLU A 34 18.04 14.65 -4.46
N LYS A 35 18.15 15.22 -3.25
CA LYS A 35 19.11 16.30 -2.96
C LYS A 35 20.51 15.76 -2.70
N THR A 36 20.64 14.61 -2.05
CA THR A 36 21.96 14.02 -1.77
C THR A 36 22.55 13.27 -2.96
N LYS A 37 21.72 12.79 -3.89
CA LYS A 37 22.09 11.86 -4.98
C LYS A 37 22.77 10.59 -4.46
N MET A 38 22.45 10.19 -3.23
CA MET A 38 22.93 8.92 -2.68
C MET A 38 22.13 7.76 -3.28
N ASP A 39 22.80 6.61 -3.36
CA ASP A 39 22.10 5.34 -3.46
C ASP A 39 21.11 5.21 -2.28
N GLU A 40 19.96 4.62 -2.54
CA GLU A 40 18.85 4.59 -1.60
C GLU A 40 19.13 3.75 -0.36
N PHE A 41 19.79 2.61 -0.57
CA PHE A 41 20.19 1.76 0.53
C PHE A 41 21.23 2.46 1.40
N LEU A 42 22.19 3.16 0.78
CA LEU A 42 23.14 4.00 1.51
C LEU A 42 22.45 5.14 2.27
N ALA A 43 21.49 5.83 1.65
CA ALA A 43 20.73 6.91 2.27
C ALA A 43 19.92 6.42 3.48
N TRP A 44 19.17 5.34 3.30
CA TRP A 44 18.41 4.68 4.36
C TRP A 44 19.34 4.26 5.51
N ARG A 45 20.45 3.58 5.19
CA ARG A 45 21.40 3.11 6.20
C ARG A 45 21.97 4.27 7.00
N ILE A 46 22.45 5.34 6.36
CA ILE A 46 23.01 6.51 7.04
C ILE A 46 22.01 7.13 8.01
N CYS A 47 20.75 7.27 7.57
CA CYS A 47 19.71 7.87 8.39
C CYS A 47 19.34 7.01 9.61
N ASN A 48 19.46 5.68 9.50
CA ASN A 48 19.08 4.73 10.55
C ASN A 48 20.28 4.20 11.38
N SER A 49 21.51 4.63 11.10
CA SER A 49 22.71 4.23 11.86
C SER A 49 23.44 5.39 12.54
N CYS A 50 22.97 6.63 12.37
CA CYS A 50 23.59 7.81 12.99
C CYS A 50 22.71 8.42 14.10
N ASP A 51 23.24 8.48 15.31
CA ASP A 51 22.56 9.11 16.46
C ASP A 51 22.28 10.61 16.31
N LYS A 52 22.85 11.30 15.31
CA LYS A 52 22.58 12.73 15.08
C LYS A 52 21.34 12.96 14.21
N ILE A 53 20.97 11.96 13.43
CA ILE A 53 19.82 11.98 12.52
C ILE A 53 18.65 11.35 13.27
N ILE A 54 17.48 11.96 13.16
CA ILE A 54 16.22 11.45 13.64
C ILE A 54 15.35 11.16 12.44
N THR A 55 14.76 9.97 12.43
CA THR A 55 13.73 9.58 11.47
C THR A 55 12.39 9.48 12.17
N LYS A 56 11.33 9.89 11.49
CA LYS A 56 9.94 9.74 11.96
C LYS A 56 9.09 9.19 10.84
N THR A 57 8.57 7.98 11.04
CA THR A 57 7.64 7.33 10.11
C THR A 57 6.22 7.86 10.31
N VAL A 58 5.49 7.98 9.20
CA VAL A 58 4.11 8.46 9.09
C VAL A 58 3.22 7.34 8.56
N GLY A 59 1.98 7.28 9.03
CA GLY A 59 1.01 6.30 8.57
C GLY A 59 1.12 4.97 9.31
N LYS A 60 0.57 3.91 8.70
CA LYS A 60 0.45 2.59 9.30
C LYS A 60 1.15 1.54 8.42
N ARG A 61 1.83 0.60 9.08
CA ARG A 61 2.25 -0.67 8.46
C ARG A 61 1.09 -1.66 8.55
N TYR A 62 0.82 -2.37 7.46
CA TYR A 62 -0.22 -3.39 7.42
C TYR A 62 0.31 -4.64 6.74
N LEU A 63 -0.25 -5.80 7.10
CA LEU A 63 0.11 -7.07 6.50
C LEU A 63 -0.10 -7.04 4.98
N ARG A 64 0.79 -7.65 4.20
CA ARG A 64 0.63 -7.92 2.77
C ARG A 64 1.03 -9.36 2.51
N PHE A 65 0.23 -10.05 1.70
CA PHE A 65 0.57 -11.40 1.28
C PHE A 65 1.43 -11.38 0.02
N ASP A 66 2.51 -12.13 0.02
CA ASP A 66 3.49 -12.19 -1.06
C ASP A 66 3.98 -13.64 -1.24
N LYS A 67 3.87 -14.19 -2.45
CA LYS A 67 4.24 -15.59 -2.73
C LYS A 67 5.75 -15.85 -2.59
N HIS A 68 6.56 -14.80 -2.55
CA HIS A 68 8.02 -14.88 -2.57
C HIS A 68 8.67 -14.73 -1.19
N VAL A 69 7.89 -14.47 -0.14
CA VAL A 69 8.37 -14.38 1.24
C VAL A 69 7.92 -15.58 2.05
N GLU A 70 8.71 -15.90 3.08
CA GLU A 70 8.41 -17.00 4.00
C GLU A 70 7.03 -16.81 4.65
N GLU A 71 6.28 -17.91 4.78
CA GLU A 71 4.90 -17.91 5.30
C GLU A 71 3.91 -16.98 4.56
N TYR A 72 4.29 -16.51 3.38
CA TYR A 72 3.57 -15.55 2.55
C TYR A 72 3.33 -14.17 3.18
N ALA A 73 3.87 -13.88 4.37
CA ALA A 73 3.50 -12.70 5.15
C ALA A 73 4.64 -11.68 5.26
N ARG A 74 4.36 -10.41 4.95
CA ARG A 74 5.27 -9.27 5.14
C ARG A 74 4.49 -8.01 5.50
N LEU A 75 5.18 -6.96 5.95
CA LEU A 75 4.57 -5.65 6.11
C LEU A 75 4.72 -4.80 4.84
N SER A 76 3.64 -4.08 4.54
CA SER A 76 3.59 -2.96 3.60
C SER A 76 3.44 -1.65 4.39
N PRO A 77 4.06 -0.55 3.96
CA PRO A 77 5.04 -0.46 2.88
C PRO A 77 6.33 -1.26 3.20
N SER A 78 7.11 -1.61 2.17
CA SER A 78 8.46 -2.15 2.39
C SER A 78 9.37 -1.16 3.12
N ILE A 79 10.60 -1.57 3.44
CA ILE A 79 11.56 -0.70 4.11
C ILE A 79 11.88 0.52 3.24
N ILE A 80 12.12 0.34 1.94
CA ILE A 80 12.41 1.48 1.08
C ILE A 80 11.18 2.35 0.84
N ARG A 81 10.01 1.76 0.59
CA ARG A 81 8.79 2.54 0.31
C ARG A 81 8.42 3.39 1.54
N GLU A 82 8.57 2.81 2.73
CA GLU A 82 8.42 3.54 3.99
C GLU A 82 9.42 4.68 4.13
N PHE A 83 10.70 4.41 3.85
CA PHE A 83 11.73 5.43 3.93
C PHE A 83 11.46 6.58 2.96
N TYR A 84 11.13 6.23 1.71
CA TYR A 84 10.98 7.15 0.60
C TYR A 84 9.76 8.07 0.77
N GLY A 85 8.57 7.47 0.95
CA GLY A 85 7.30 8.20 0.93
C GLY A 85 6.73 8.52 2.31
N TYR A 86 7.13 7.79 3.36
CA TYR A 86 6.49 7.84 4.66
C TYR A 86 7.45 8.18 5.81
N THR A 87 8.69 8.58 5.53
CA THR A 87 9.66 8.93 6.59
C THR A 87 10.13 10.36 6.44
N VAL A 88 10.05 11.12 7.54
CA VAL A 88 10.68 12.44 7.69
C VAL A 88 12.01 12.27 8.39
N ILE A 89 13.03 12.91 7.85
CA ILE A 89 14.43 12.83 8.27
C ILE A 89 14.86 14.24 8.66
N GLY A 90 15.43 14.40 9.84
CA GLY A 90 16.00 15.66 10.30
C GLY A 90 17.11 15.42 11.32
N THR A 91 17.67 16.47 11.90
CA THR A 91 18.64 16.35 12.98
C THR A 91 17.95 16.43 14.34
N LYS A 92 18.65 16.02 15.41
CA LYS A 92 18.15 16.12 16.80
C LYS A 92 17.69 17.52 17.20
N ALA A 93 18.25 18.57 16.60
CA ALA A 93 17.85 19.95 16.88
C ALA A 93 16.47 20.32 16.29
N GLN A 94 15.97 19.51 15.35
CA GLN A 94 14.81 19.83 14.50
C GLN A 94 13.55 19.04 14.89
N THR A 95 13.48 18.50 16.11
CA THR A 95 12.39 17.60 16.52
C THR A 95 10.99 18.18 16.28
N GLU A 96 10.78 19.46 16.59
CA GLU A 96 9.47 20.11 16.37
C GLU A 96 9.13 20.27 14.88
N GLU A 97 10.12 20.58 14.05
CA GLU A 97 9.95 20.70 12.59
C GLU A 97 9.68 19.33 11.95
N ILE A 98 10.35 18.27 12.43
CA ILE A 98 10.09 16.89 12.03
C ILE A 98 8.65 16.52 12.34
N ASP A 99 8.18 16.82 13.55
CA ASP A 99 6.82 16.52 13.99
C ASP A 99 5.77 17.27 13.17
N ASN A 100 6.03 18.55 12.87
CA ASN A 100 5.14 19.36 12.03
C ASN A 100 5.08 18.84 10.60
N LYS A 101 6.22 18.52 9.98
CA LYS A 101 6.25 17.97 8.62
C LYS A 101 5.59 16.59 8.54
N ALA A 102 5.85 15.72 9.52
CA ALA A 102 5.21 14.41 9.61
C ALA A 102 3.68 14.52 9.71
N ARG A 103 3.17 15.47 10.49
CA ARG A 103 1.73 15.74 10.61
C ARG A 103 1.12 16.25 9.30
N LEU A 104 1.80 17.14 8.58
CA LEU A 104 1.32 17.64 7.28
C LEU A 104 1.25 16.51 6.25
N ILE A 105 2.30 15.69 6.14
CA ILE A 105 2.31 14.52 5.25
C ILE A 105 1.17 13.56 5.61
N HIS A 106 0.96 13.29 6.90
CA HIS A 106 -0.14 12.44 7.33
C HIS A 106 -1.49 13.00 6.90
N GLN A 107 -1.74 14.29 7.12
CA GLN A 107 -2.98 14.96 6.71
C GLN A 107 -3.19 14.85 5.20
N ASP A 108 -2.14 15.05 4.40
CA ASP A 108 -2.22 14.93 2.94
C ASP A 108 -2.59 13.50 2.50
N ILE A 109 -1.97 12.47 3.08
CA ILE A 109 -2.28 11.06 2.81
C ILE A 109 -3.75 10.75 3.12
N ILE A 110 -4.26 11.22 4.26
CA ILE A 110 -5.66 11.06 4.66
C ILE A 110 -6.58 11.73 3.64
N GLU A 111 -6.27 12.97 3.22
CA GLU A 111 -7.09 13.69 2.25
C GLU A 111 -7.06 13.07 0.86
N ILE A 112 -5.91 12.53 0.41
CA ILE A 112 -5.82 11.75 -0.83
C ILE A 112 -6.71 10.51 -0.74
N SER A 113 -6.61 9.75 0.35
CA SER A 113 -7.40 8.54 0.58
C SER A 113 -8.90 8.83 0.58
N LYS A 114 -9.34 9.92 1.23
CA LYS A 114 -10.74 10.37 1.21
C LYS A 114 -11.21 10.72 -0.20
N LYS A 115 -10.39 11.44 -0.99
CA LYS A 115 -10.73 11.80 -2.38
C LYS A 115 -10.86 10.55 -3.26
N LYS A 116 -9.93 9.60 -3.15
CA LYS A 116 -9.99 8.33 -3.87
C LYS A 116 -11.19 7.47 -3.46
N PHE A 117 -11.48 7.36 -2.16
CA PHE A 117 -12.69 6.70 -1.67
C PHE A 117 -13.95 7.34 -2.26
N LYS A 118 -14.02 8.67 -2.26
CA LYS A 118 -15.16 9.42 -2.79
C LYS A 118 -15.33 9.21 -4.30
N LEU A 119 -14.24 9.24 -5.04
CA LEU A 119 -14.22 8.96 -6.47
C LEU A 119 -14.77 7.55 -6.75
N ALA A 120 -14.23 6.53 -6.09
CA ALA A 120 -14.70 5.15 -6.22
C ALA A 120 -16.20 5.02 -5.91
N GLN A 121 -16.66 5.67 -4.84
CA GLN A 121 -18.08 5.66 -4.47
C GLN A 121 -18.96 6.32 -5.53
N ASP A 122 -18.53 7.47 -6.07
CA ASP A 122 -19.29 8.19 -7.09
C ASP A 122 -19.35 7.42 -8.42
N ILE A 123 -18.26 6.73 -8.80
CA ILE A 123 -18.21 5.83 -9.97
C ILE A 123 -19.18 4.67 -9.80
N ILE A 124 -19.06 3.92 -8.70
CA ILE A 124 -19.93 2.75 -8.46
C ILE A 124 -21.39 3.17 -8.36
N ARG A 125 -21.68 4.27 -7.67
CA ARG A 125 -23.05 4.81 -7.63
C ARG A 125 -23.55 5.12 -9.03
N LYS A 126 -22.75 5.80 -9.87
CA LYS A 126 -23.15 6.12 -11.25
C LYS A 126 -23.44 4.86 -12.07
N ILE A 127 -22.59 3.84 -11.98
CA ILE A 127 -22.77 2.55 -12.66
C ILE A 127 -24.11 1.93 -12.23
N VAL A 128 -24.31 1.75 -10.92
CA VAL A 128 -25.50 1.08 -10.39
C VAL A 128 -26.79 1.85 -10.72
N GLU A 129 -26.79 3.17 -10.63
CA GLU A 129 -27.97 4.00 -10.93
C GLU A 129 -28.30 4.08 -12.42
N SER A 130 -27.37 3.68 -13.31
CA SER A 130 -27.59 3.66 -14.76
C SER A 130 -28.19 2.34 -15.29
N GLU A 131 -28.27 1.32 -14.45
CA GLU A 131 -28.84 0.01 -14.80
C GLU A 131 -30.37 0.06 -14.89
N GLU A 132 -30.98 -0.86 -15.66
CA GLU A 132 -32.45 -0.91 -15.84
C GLU A 132 -33.20 -1.09 -14.52
N ASN A 133 -32.60 -1.82 -13.57
CA ASN A 133 -33.14 -2.00 -12.23
C ASN A 133 -32.03 -1.78 -11.19
N PRO A 134 -31.79 -0.53 -10.75
CA PRO A 134 -30.76 -0.25 -9.75
C PRO A 134 -31.07 -0.91 -8.40
N GLN A 135 -32.35 -1.11 -8.08
CA GLN A 135 -32.77 -1.61 -6.77
C GLN A 135 -32.37 -3.06 -6.55
N ILE A 136 -32.46 -3.94 -7.57
CA ILE A 136 -32.03 -5.34 -7.42
C ILE A 136 -30.52 -5.42 -7.14
N ILE A 137 -29.71 -4.54 -7.74
CA ILE A 137 -28.27 -4.48 -7.46
C ILE A 137 -28.02 -3.96 -6.05
N LYS A 138 -28.71 -2.88 -5.64
CA LYS A 138 -28.56 -2.32 -4.27
C LYS A 138 -28.92 -3.31 -3.17
N THR A 139 -29.82 -4.26 -3.42
CA THR A 139 -30.20 -5.29 -2.43
C THR A 139 -29.36 -6.55 -2.52
N SER A 140 -28.88 -6.91 -3.72
CA SER A 140 -28.26 -8.22 -4.00
C SER A 140 -26.77 -8.15 -4.32
N ALA A 141 -26.16 -6.96 -4.28
CA ALA A 141 -24.72 -6.77 -4.41
C ALA A 141 -24.19 -5.81 -3.33
N CYS A 142 -22.98 -6.08 -2.84
CA CYS A 142 -22.23 -5.23 -1.94
C CYS A 142 -20.89 -4.87 -2.58
N PHE A 143 -20.58 -3.58 -2.58
CA PHE A 143 -19.32 -3.05 -3.08
C PHE A 143 -18.45 -2.67 -1.89
N ILE A 144 -17.21 -3.13 -1.89
CA ILE A 144 -16.23 -2.96 -0.83
C ILE A 144 -14.98 -2.38 -1.45
N ILE A 145 -14.36 -1.39 -0.81
CA ILE A 145 -13.06 -0.86 -1.21
C ILE A 145 -11.97 -1.39 -0.28
N ALA A 146 -10.83 -1.77 -0.86
CA ALA A 146 -9.69 -2.35 -0.16
C ALA A 146 -8.39 -1.56 -0.44
N GLY A 147 -7.24 -2.18 -0.17
CA GLY A 147 -5.92 -1.62 -0.46
C GLY A 147 -5.58 -0.37 0.35
N ASP A 148 -4.72 0.47 -0.21
CA ASP A 148 -4.25 1.70 0.44
C ASP A 148 -5.39 2.65 0.80
N VAL A 149 -6.45 2.69 -0.01
CA VAL A 149 -7.63 3.55 0.26
C VAL A 149 -8.33 3.11 1.54
N ALA A 150 -8.45 1.79 1.78
CA ALA A 150 -9.04 1.27 3.01
C ALA A 150 -8.17 1.55 4.24
N HIS A 151 -6.84 1.47 4.10
CA HIS A 151 -5.87 1.76 5.16
C HIS A 151 -5.59 3.24 5.41
N GLU A 152 -6.17 4.13 4.59
CA GLU A 152 -5.89 5.57 4.60
C GLU A 152 -4.40 5.87 4.38
N MET A 153 -3.81 5.14 3.42
CA MET A 153 -2.40 5.16 3.06
C MET A 153 -2.17 5.58 1.60
N SER A 154 -3.20 6.08 0.91
CA SER A 154 -3.11 6.40 -0.51
C SER A 154 -2.12 7.53 -0.82
N HIS A 155 -1.46 7.42 -1.98
CA HIS A 155 -0.57 8.45 -2.53
C HIS A 155 -0.92 8.81 -3.97
N LEU A 156 -0.29 9.87 -4.47
CA LEU A 156 -0.42 10.37 -5.84
C LEU A 156 0.87 10.25 -6.66
N GLU A 157 1.88 9.54 -6.14
CA GLU A 157 3.13 9.26 -6.84
C GLU A 157 2.85 8.68 -8.23
N PRO A 158 3.18 9.38 -9.33
CA PRO A 158 2.92 8.88 -10.67
C PRO A 158 3.74 7.64 -10.95
N ARG A 159 3.09 6.57 -11.42
CA ARG A 159 3.75 5.32 -11.84
C ARG A 159 3.23 4.87 -13.20
N PRO A 160 4.04 4.16 -14.00
CA PRO A 160 3.55 3.58 -15.25
C PRO A 160 2.54 2.45 -14.96
N GLU A 161 1.45 2.40 -15.73
CA GLU A 161 0.55 1.25 -15.75
C GLU A 161 1.09 0.21 -16.76
N PRO A 162 1.30 -1.08 -16.37
CA PRO A 162 2.01 -2.05 -17.20
C PRO A 162 1.39 -2.34 -18.58
N SER A 163 0.07 -2.26 -18.71
CA SER A 163 -0.64 -2.65 -19.94
C SER A 163 -0.63 -1.54 -21.00
N THR A 164 -0.60 -0.28 -20.57
CA THR A 164 -0.71 0.90 -21.43
C THR A 164 0.56 1.73 -21.48
N GLY A 165 1.40 1.65 -20.45
CA GLY A 165 2.56 2.54 -20.24
C GLY A 165 2.17 3.96 -19.85
N GLU A 166 0.88 4.26 -19.66
CA GLU A 166 0.41 5.58 -19.22
C GLU A 166 0.69 5.78 -17.72
N LEU A 167 0.90 7.03 -17.32
CA LEU A 167 1.14 7.37 -15.92
C LEU A 167 -0.18 7.47 -15.15
N VAL A 168 -0.34 6.62 -14.15
CA VAL A 168 -1.47 6.65 -13.20
C VAL A 168 -1.09 7.35 -11.89
N LYS A 169 -2.09 7.92 -11.22
CA LYS A 169 -1.92 8.69 -9.98
C LYS A 169 -1.83 7.79 -8.76
N GLY A 170 -0.68 7.19 -8.52
CA GLY A 170 -0.37 6.47 -7.28
C GLY A 170 -1.31 5.29 -7.03
N SER A 171 -1.85 5.19 -5.81
CA SER A 171 -2.58 4.01 -5.34
C SER A 171 -3.85 3.71 -6.14
N ASP A 172 -4.14 2.42 -6.33
CA ASP A 172 -5.29 1.97 -7.11
C ASP A 172 -6.61 2.05 -6.35
N LEU A 173 -7.70 1.94 -7.09
CA LEU A 173 -9.06 1.78 -6.55
C LEU A 173 -9.42 0.29 -6.55
N ASP A 174 -9.01 -0.43 -5.50
CA ASP A 174 -9.32 -1.85 -5.29
C ASP A 174 -10.78 -2.07 -4.88
N ILE A 175 -11.62 -2.54 -5.80
CA ILE A 175 -13.06 -2.70 -5.59
C ILE A 175 -13.46 -4.19 -5.64
N ILE A 176 -14.08 -4.66 -4.58
CA ILE A 176 -14.60 -6.02 -4.47
C ILE A 176 -16.11 -5.97 -4.49
N VAL A 177 -16.71 -6.67 -5.44
CA VAL A 177 -18.16 -6.81 -5.56
C VAL A 177 -18.57 -8.20 -5.10
N ILE A 178 -19.35 -8.26 -4.02
CA ILE A 178 -19.94 -9.51 -3.53
C ILE A 178 -21.41 -9.55 -3.91
N THR A 179 -21.82 -10.57 -4.67
CA THR A 179 -23.21 -10.76 -5.05
C THR A 179 -23.86 -11.89 -4.24
N GLN A 180 -25.17 -11.78 -4.03
CA GLN A 180 -25.97 -12.85 -3.42
C GLN A 180 -27.31 -12.93 -4.16
N ASN A 181 -27.54 -14.04 -4.85
CA ASN A 181 -28.76 -14.30 -5.63
C ASN A 181 -29.02 -13.23 -6.72
N LEU A 182 -27.97 -12.60 -7.25
CA LEU A 182 -28.08 -11.68 -8.38
C LEU A 182 -28.05 -12.50 -9.69
N PRO A 183 -28.99 -12.29 -10.64
CA PRO A 183 -28.97 -13.01 -11.91
C PRO A 183 -27.67 -12.81 -12.70
N ASP A 184 -27.15 -13.88 -13.31
CA ASP A 184 -25.90 -13.85 -14.08
C ASP A 184 -25.89 -12.81 -15.20
N SER A 185 -27.06 -12.53 -15.81
CA SER A 185 -27.18 -11.47 -16.82
C SER A 185 -26.85 -10.09 -16.24
N ILE A 186 -27.32 -9.79 -15.03
CA ILE A 186 -27.05 -8.51 -14.35
C ILE A 186 -25.60 -8.47 -13.87
N VAL A 187 -25.04 -9.59 -13.39
CA VAL A 187 -23.62 -9.70 -13.04
C VAL A 187 -22.73 -9.36 -14.24
N LYS A 188 -23.04 -9.89 -15.43
CA LYS A 188 -22.30 -9.62 -16.67
C LYS A 188 -22.42 -8.17 -17.14
N ASN A 189 -23.59 -7.56 -16.99
CA ASN A 189 -23.79 -6.15 -17.30
C ASN A 189 -22.96 -5.27 -16.36
N LEU A 190 -22.99 -5.56 -15.05
CA LEU A 190 -22.19 -4.85 -14.06
C LEU A 190 -20.69 -4.99 -14.32
N ASP A 191 -20.22 -6.19 -14.66
CA ASP A 191 -18.84 -6.45 -15.06
C ASP A 191 -18.42 -5.58 -16.24
N SER A 192 -19.21 -5.60 -17.31
CA SER A 192 -18.98 -4.76 -18.50
C SER A 192 -18.95 -3.26 -18.16
N ALA A 193 -19.89 -2.79 -17.33
CA ALA A 193 -19.97 -1.38 -16.96
C ALA A 193 -18.78 -0.92 -16.11
N ILE A 194 -18.30 -1.75 -15.16
CA ILE A 194 -17.10 -1.45 -14.38
C ILE A 194 -15.86 -1.47 -15.28
N TYR A 195 -15.75 -2.45 -16.19
CA TYR A 195 -14.65 -2.54 -17.15
C TYR A 195 -14.56 -1.31 -18.06
N GLU A 196 -15.70 -0.82 -18.57
CA GLU A 196 -15.75 0.42 -19.36
C GLU A 196 -15.30 1.63 -18.54
N GLN A 197 -15.71 1.74 -17.27
CA GLN A 197 -15.25 2.81 -16.40
C GLN A 197 -13.75 2.70 -16.08
N LYS A 198 -13.21 1.49 -15.86
CA LYS A 198 -11.76 1.25 -15.74
C LYS A 198 -11.03 1.82 -16.95
N SER A 199 -11.45 1.47 -18.17
CA SER A 199 -10.81 2.00 -19.38
C SER A 199 -10.97 3.51 -19.53
N PHE A 200 -12.09 4.09 -19.09
CA PHE A 200 -12.31 5.53 -19.19
C PHE A 200 -11.40 6.33 -18.25
N LEU A 201 -11.26 5.90 -16.99
CA LEU A 201 -10.44 6.59 -16.00
C LEU A 201 -8.95 6.49 -16.30
N LEU A 202 -8.52 5.34 -16.82
CA LEU A 202 -7.13 5.12 -17.20
C LEU A 202 -6.72 6.07 -18.33
N LYS A 203 -7.53 6.14 -19.40
CA LYS A 203 -7.21 6.91 -20.63
C LYS A 203 -7.53 8.40 -20.54
N ASN A 204 -8.25 8.84 -19.52
CA ASN A 204 -8.67 10.24 -19.41
C ASN A 204 -7.62 11.04 -18.63
N PRO A 205 -6.91 12.00 -19.28
CA PRO A 205 -5.83 12.78 -18.65
C PRO A 205 -6.22 13.53 -17.37
N SER A 206 -7.51 13.82 -17.19
CA SER A 206 -8.01 14.51 -16.00
C SER A 206 -8.04 13.58 -14.78
N TYR A 207 -8.28 12.29 -15.00
CA TYR A 207 -8.33 11.27 -13.96
C TYR A 207 -6.97 10.61 -13.78
N ASN A 208 -6.49 9.85 -14.77
CA ASN A 208 -5.31 8.98 -14.65
C ASN A 208 -5.40 8.08 -13.41
N GLU A 209 -6.55 7.43 -13.23
CA GLU A 209 -6.83 6.57 -12.08
C GLU A 209 -7.01 5.13 -12.56
N GLU A 210 -6.47 4.19 -11.81
CA GLU A 210 -6.61 2.76 -12.07
C GLU A 210 -7.67 2.15 -11.14
N ILE A 211 -8.59 1.38 -11.74
CA ILE A 211 -9.53 0.53 -10.99
C ILE A 211 -9.07 -0.91 -11.15
N ASP A 212 -8.88 -1.59 -10.02
CA ASP A 212 -8.77 -3.03 -9.97
C ASP A 212 -9.99 -3.59 -9.27
N TYR A 213 -10.65 -4.55 -9.92
CA TYR A 213 -11.89 -5.06 -9.39
C TYR A 213 -12.06 -6.56 -9.58
N ILE A 214 -12.83 -7.16 -8.67
CA ILE A 214 -13.28 -8.54 -8.77
C ILE A 214 -14.76 -8.63 -8.41
N ILE A 215 -15.49 -9.47 -9.14
CA ILE A 215 -16.88 -9.80 -8.83
C ILE A 215 -16.97 -11.27 -8.45
N LYS A 216 -17.55 -11.58 -7.29
CA LYS A 216 -17.72 -12.96 -6.83
C LYS A 216 -19.01 -13.17 -6.04
N ASP A 217 -19.58 -14.36 -6.16
CA ASP A 217 -20.76 -14.76 -5.38
C ASP A 217 -20.38 -15.05 -3.92
N ILE A 218 -21.32 -14.82 -3.01
CA ILE A 218 -21.15 -15.09 -1.58
C ILE A 218 -20.79 -16.56 -1.27
N LYS A 219 -21.15 -17.52 -2.12
CA LYS A 219 -20.71 -18.91 -2.01
C LYS A 219 -19.19 -19.01 -2.15
N LYS A 220 -18.60 -18.24 -3.07
CA LYS A 220 -17.14 -18.22 -3.22
C LYS A 220 -16.45 -17.62 -2.01
N VAL A 221 -17.06 -16.61 -1.39
CA VAL A 221 -16.58 -16.06 -0.10
C VAL A 221 -16.52 -17.16 0.95
N LYS A 222 -17.59 -17.95 1.13
CA LYS A 222 -17.61 -19.06 2.09
C LYS A 222 -16.48 -20.07 1.87
N GLU A 223 -16.19 -20.40 0.63
CA GLU A 223 -15.07 -21.30 0.31
C GLU A 223 -13.72 -20.70 0.72
N GLN A 224 -13.52 -19.41 0.48
CA GLN A 224 -12.26 -18.71 0.75
C GLN A 224 -11.99 -18.51 2.24
N LEU A 225 -13.02 -18.55 3.09
CA LEU A 225 -12.86 -18.47 4.55
C LEU A 225 -12.15 -19.67 5.17
N LYS A 226 -11.97 -20.76 4.41
CA LYS A 226 -11.11 -21.89 4.84
C LYS A 226 -9.68 -21.44 5.12
N PHE A 227 -9.21 -20.36 4.48
CA PHE A 227 -7.89 -19.79 4.71
C PHE A 227 -6.76 -20.82 4.51
N ASP A 228 -6.92 -21.71 3.54
CA ASP A 228 -6.11 -22.91 3.33
C ASP A 228 -5.12 -22.83 2.16
N CYS A 229 -5.27 -21.83 1.31
CA CYS A 229 -4.34 -21.51 0.23
C CYS A 229 -4.11 -20.00 0.12
N PHE A 230 -3.06 -19.60 -0.60
CA PHE A 230 -2.68 -18.19 -0.77
C PHE A 230 -3.84 -17.32 -1.24
N GLU A 231 -4.59 -17.77 -2.25
CA GLU A 231 -5.73 -17.02 -2.81
C GLU A 231 -6.87 -16.85 -1.77
N SER A 232 -7.13 -17.88 -0.96
CA SER A 232 -8.09 -17.83 0.15
C SER A 232 -7.63 -16.86 1.25
N MET A 233 -6.33 -16.84 1.55
CA MET A 233 -5.74 -15.93 2.53
C MET A 233 -5.90 -14.46 2.08
N VAL A 234 -5.49 -14.16 0.85
CA VAL A 234 -5.63 -12.84 0.22
C VAL A 234 -7.09 -12.38 0.23
N ALA A 235 -7.99 -13.23 -0.25
CA ALA A 235 -9.41 -12.89 -0.30
C ALA A 235 -10.01 -12.61 1.08
N SER A 236 -9.68 -13.43 2.08
CA SER A 236 -10.18 -13.28 3.44
C SER A 236 -9.67 -12.00 4.10
N LYS A 237 -8.39 -11.67 3.90
CA LYS A 237 -7.79 -10.43 4.39
C LYS A 237 -8.39 -9.19 3.76
N ILE A 238 -8.53 -9.18 2.43
CA ILE A 238 -9.18 -8.09 1.70
C ILE A 238 -10.59 -7.84 2.24
N LEU A 239 -11.37 -8.89 2.50
CA LEU A 239 -12.72 -8.76 3.05
C LEU A 239 -12.72 -8.32 4.52
N HIS A 240 -11.72 -8.75 5.31
CA HIS A 240 -11.57 -8.33 6.70
C HIS A 240 -11.25 -6.83 6.81
N GLU A 241 -10.29 -6.34 6.05
CA GLU A 241 -9.81 -4.95 6.08
C GLU A 241 -10.68 -3.99 5.25
N GLY A 242 -11.39 -4.51 4.26
CA GLY A 242 -12.17 -3.71 3.31
C GLY A 242 -13.28 -2.88 3.97
N LYS A 243 -13.48 -1.67 3.45
CA LYS A 243 -14.51 -0.72 3.89
C LYS A 243 -15.73 -0.80 2.96
N TYR A 244 -16.93 -0.69 3.53
CA TYR A 244 -18.16 -0.62 2.74
C TYR A 244 -18.14 0.61 1.81
N LEU A 245 -18.41 0.39 0.52
CA LEU A 245 -18.43 1.44 -0.50
C LEU A 245 -19.86 1.80 -0.92
N TYR A 246 -20.65 0.79 -1.31
CA TYR A 246 -22.02 0.97 -1.83
C TYR A 246 -22.83 -0.35 -1.83
N GLY A 247 -24.14 -0.27 -2.10
CA GLY A 247 -25.03 -1.43 -2.24
C GLY A 247 -25.57 -1.97 -0.91
N SER A 248 -25.68 -3.29 -0.79
CA SER A 248 -26.35 -3.96 0.33
C SER A 248 -25.48 -3.98 1.58
N LYS A 249 -25.90 -3.24 2.61
CA LYS A 249 -25.26 -3.28 3.94
C LYS A 249 -25.47 -4.63 4.63
N ASP A 250 -26.59 -5.29 4.39
CA ASP A 250 -26.89 -6.59 4.99
C ASP A 250 -25.89 -7.66 4.52
N ILE A 251 -25.50 -7.63 3.23
CA ILE A 251 -24.46 -8.51 2.70
C ILE A 251 -23.11 -8.17 3.34
N PHE A 252 -22.77 -6.88 3.49
CA PHE A 252 -21.52 -6.45 4.13
C PHE A 252 -21.40 -6.96 5.56
N GLU A 253 -22.41 -6.71 6.41
CA GLU A 253 -22.43 -7.15 7.80
C GLU A 253 -22.40 -8.68 7.92
N LYS A 254 -23.09 -9.38 7.00
CA LYS A 254 -23.04 -10.83 6.93
C LYS A 254 -21.64 -11.35 6.62
N ILE A 255 -20.90 -10.72 5.70
CA ILE A 255 -19.52 -11.08 5.41
C ILE A 255 -18.63 -10.83 6.64
N LYS A 256 -18.76 -9.66 7.28
CA LYS A 256 -18.00 -9.35 8.51
C LYS A 256 -18.27 -10.38 9.60
N LYS A 257 -19.52 -10.77 9.81
CA LYS A 257 -19.89 -11.84 10.75
C LYS A 257 -19.26 -13.19 10.38
N MET A 258 -19.33 -13.60 9.12
CA MET A 258 -18.72 -14.86 8.67
C MET A 258 -17.20 -14.88 8.88
N LEU A 259 -16.51 -13.77 8.68
CA LEU A 259 -15.06 -13.65 8.95
C LEU A 259 -14.75 -13.85 10.44
N LEU A 260 -15.56 -13.27 11.33
CA LEU A 260 -15.42 -13.45 12.78
C LEU A 260 -15.67 -14.90 13.21
N GLU A 261 -16.71 -15.54 12.67
CA GLU A 261 -17.06 -16.93 12.99
C GLU A 261 -15.97 -17.94 12.59
N GLU A 262 -15.22 -17.65 11.52
CA GLU A 262 -14.13 -18.49 11.01
C GLU A 262 -12.75 -18.13 11.59
N GLY A 263 -12.70 -17.20 12.56
CA GLY A 263 -11.47 -16.77 13.25
C GLY A 263 -10.44 -16.13 12.31
N ILE A 264 -10.91 -15.44 11.26
CA ILE A 264 -10.03 -14.80 10.28
C ILE A 264 -9.21 -13.64 10.89
N PRO A 265 -9.77 -12.75 11.74
CA PRO A 265 -8.98 -11.69 12.36
C PRO A 265 -7.78 -12.24 13.14
N GLU A 266 -7.96 -13.28 13.94
CA GLU A 266 -6.91 -13.87 14.78
C GLU A 266 -5.82 -14.52 13.92
N LYS A 267 -6.20 -15.18 12.81
CA LYS A 267 -5.25 -15.73 11.83
C LYS A 267 -4.41 -14.62 11.18
N ILE A 268 -5.03 -13.49 10.85
CA ILE A 268 -4.34 -12.32 10.26
C ILE A 268 -3.41 -11.66 11.28
N GLU A 269 -3.87 -11.45 12.51
CA GLU A 269 -3.08 -10.86 13.59
C GLU A 269 -1.82 -11.68 13.89
N ALA A 270 -1.95 -13.01 13.98
CA ALA A 270 -0.80 -13.89 14.17
C ALA A 270 0.24 -13.81 13.03
N LEU A 271 -0.20 -13.60 11.79
CA LEU A 271 0.69 -13.41 10.63
C LEU A 271 1.32 -12.02 10.64
N GLU A 272 0.58 -10.99 11.08
CA GLU A 272 1.08 -9.63 11.22
C GLU A 272 2.17 -9.53 12.31
N GLU A 273 1.99 -10.19 13.45
CA GLU A 273 3.00 -10.29 14.52
C GLU A 273 4.30 -10.91 14.02
N ARG A 274 4.22 -11.98 13.23
CA ARG A 274 5.40 -12.61 12.62
C ARG A 274 6.05 -11.70 11.58
N ALA A 275 5.25 -11.03 10.75
CA ALA A 275 5.75 -10.08 9.77
C ALA A 275 6.47 -8.89 10.43
N LEU A 276 6.02 -8.43 11.60
CA LEU A 276 6.72 -7.43 12.43
C LEU A 276 8.10 -7.95 12.86
N ILE A 277 8.16 -9.15 13.44
CA ILE A 277 9.42 -9.77 13.86
C ILE A 277 10.38 -9.93 12.68
N ASN A 278 9.89 -10.41 11.53
CA ASN A 278 10.69 -10.57 10.32
C ASN A 278 11.23 -9.23 9.80
N ARG A 279 10.44 -8.16 9.87
CA ARG A 279 10.90 -6.81 9.49
C ARG A 279 12.02 -6.32 10.41
N GLU A 280 11.91 -6.51 11.72
CA GLU A 280 12.96 -6.10 12.66
C GLU A 280 14.26 -6.88 12.43
N TYR A 281 14.18 -8.18 12.15
CA TYR A 281 15.34 -8.96 11.74
C TYR A 281 15.95 -8.46 10.43
N ALA A 282 15.12 -8.14 9.42
CA ALA A 282 15.58 -7.56 8.17
C ALA A 282 16.30 -6.22 8.40
N ILE A 283 15.72 -5.29 9.17
CA ILE A 283 16.34 -4.00 9.50
C ILE A 283 17.69 -4.22 10.18
N SER A 284 17.75 -5.08 11.19
CA SER A 284 18.99 -5.39 11.92
C SER A 284 20.06 -5.97 10.98
N TYR A 285 19.70 -6.91 10.11
CA TYR A 285 20.61 -7.47 9.11
C TYR A 285 21.12 -6.39 8.15
N LEU A 286 20.22 -5.59 7.60
CA LEU A 286 20.51 -4.54 6.62
C LEU A 286 21.41 -3.42 7.19
N LEU A 287 21.30 -3.11 8.49
CA LEU A 287 22.17 -2.15 9.17
C LEU A 287 23.57 -2.71 9.44
N ASN A 288 23.68 -4.03 9.67
CA ASN A 288 24.94 -4.67 10.06
C ASN A 288 25.69 -5.32 8.89
N CYS A 289 25.08 -5.48 7.71
CA CYS A 289 25.74 -6.15 6.60
C CYS A 289 26.91 -5.32 6.03
N GLN A 290 28.06 -5.97 5.91
CA GLN A 290 29.34 -5.35 5.50
C GLN A 290 29.60 -5.48 3.99
N GLU A 291 28.76 -6.24 3.29
CA GLU A 291 28.84 -6.50 1.86
C GLU A 291 27.61 -5.93 1.14
N PRO A 292 27.72 -5.59 -0.16
CA PRO A 292 26.56 -5.22 -0.97
C PRO A 292 25.55 -6.37 -1.02
N LEU A 293 24.26 -6.06 -0.89
CA LEU A 293 23.20 -7.05 -1.03
C LEU A 293 23.13 -7.56 -2.47
N SER A 294 22.88 -8.86 -2.64
CA SER A 294 22.43 -9.35 -3.94
C SER A 294 21.04 -8.80 -4.30
N GLU A 295 20.68 -8.84 -5.59
CA GLU A 295 19.35 -8.38 -6.03
C GLU A 295 18.22 -9.18 -5.38
N GLU A 296 18.41 -10.50 -5.21
CA GLU A 296 17.44 -11.38 -4.56
C GLU A 296 17.26 -11.05 -3.07
N GLU A 297 18.35 -10.80 -2.35
CA GLU A 297 18.28 -10.36 -0.95
C GLU A 297 17.61 -8.99 -0.81
N SER A 298 17.90 -8.08 -1.75
CA SER A 298 17.30 -6.74 -1.76
C SER A 298 15.79 -6.79 -2.00
N MET A 299 15.33 -7.63 -2.92
CA MET A 299 13.90 -7.86 -3.19
C MET A 299 13.15 -8.58 -2.05
N LYS A 300 13.85 -9.31 -1.19
CA LYS A 300 13.24 -9.98 -0.04
C LYS A 300 13.19 -9.07 1.18
N LEU A 301 14.25 -8.30 1.40
CA LEU A 301 14.46 -7.59 2.67
C LEU A 301 14.18 -6.09 2.57
N PHE A 302 14.39 -5.46 1.40
CA PHE A 302 14.40 -4.00 1.28
C PHE A 302 13.25 -3.43 0.44
N TYR A 303 12.92 -4.03 -0.72
CA TYR A 303 11.84 -3.59 -1.63
C TYR A 303 11.10 -4.75 -2.28
N THR A 304 9.91 -4.57 -2.85
CA THR A 304 9.23 -5.60 -3.68
C THR A 304 9.51 -5.38 -5.18
N LYS A 305 9.25 -6.39 -6.01
CA LYS A 305 9.26 -6.21 -7.47
C LYS A 305 8.25 -5.15 -7.94
N GLU A 306 7.06 -5.16 -7.38
CA GLU A 306 5.98 -4.21 -7.71
C GLU A 306 6.42 -2.78 -7.34
N GLU A 307 6.98 -2.58 -6.15
CA GLU A 307 7.50 -1.29 -5.70
C GLU A 307 8.72 -0.84 -6.53
N LYS A 308 9.52 -1.79 -7.05
CA LYS A 308 10.60 -1.44 -7.97
C LYS A 308 10.06 -0.69 -9.19
N GLU A 309 8.90 -1.08 -9.71
CA GLU A 309 8.26 -0.41 -10.85
C GLU A 309 7.56 0.91 -10.45
N GLU A 310 7.23 1.09 -9.17
CA GLU A 310 6.61 2.33 -8.65
C GLU A 310 7.63 3.45 -8.39
N PHE A 311 8.86 3.10 -7.99
CA PHE A 311 9.85 4.08 -7.50
C PHE A 311 11.15 4.14 -8.35
N PHE A 312 11.38 3.20 -9.27
CA PHE A 312 12.65 3.05 -10.02
C PHE A 312 12.44 2.87 -11.54
#